data_AF-A0A7K1LIC3-F1
#
_entry.id   AF-A0A7K1LIC3-F1
#
_cell.length_a   1.000
_cell.length_b   1.000
_cell.length_c   1.000
_cell.angle_alpha   90.00
_cell.angle_beta   90.00
_cell.angle_gamma   90.00
#
_symmetry.space_group_name_H-M   'P 1'
#
loop_
_entity.id
_entity.type
_entity.pdbx_description
1 polymer ?
#
loop_
_entity_poly.entity_id
_entity_poly.type
_entity_poly.pdbx_seq_one_letter_code
_entity_poly.pdbx_strand_id
1 'polypeptide(L)'
;MLVTNALRARGISFHGWPKDYLSLGHTVSAEEAQPGDIVYYASNGMGGSHVAIYIGDGRAIHGGWEGGTTAEFGTELPYASSPLYIRVDR
;
A
#
# COMPACT_ATOMS: atom_id res chain seq x y z
N MET A 1 -6.25 7.09 -6.97
CA MET A 1 -7.06 6.99 -5.73
C MET A 1 -7.30 5.53 -5.30
N LEU A 2 -6.36 4.61 -5.55
CA LEU A 2 -6.59 3.18 -5.33
C LEU A 2 -6.90 2.84 -3.86
N VAL A 3 -5.94 3.10 -2.96
CA VAL A 3 -6.05 2.71 -1.54
C VAL A 3 -7.23 3.41 -0.85
N THR A 4 -7.45 4.70 -1.13
CA THR A 4 -8.66 5.43 -0.68
C THR A 4 -9.96 4.71 -1.06
N ASN A 5 -10.06 4.21 -2.29
CA ASN A 5 -11.28 3.54 -2.76
C ASN A 5 -11.42 2.13 -2.16
N ALA A 6 -10.32 1.40 -1.98
CA ALA A 6 -10.31 0.11 -1.31
C ALA A 6 -10.78 0.23 0.16
N LEU A 7 -10.28 1.24 0.88
CA LEU A 7 -10.74 1.56 2.24
C LEU A 7 -12.22 1.93 2.27
N ARG A 8 -12.69 2.75 1.31
CA ARG A 8 -14.11 3.13 1.22
C ARG A 8 -15.01 1.92 1.01
N ALA A 9 -14.60 0.93 0.22
CA ALA A 9 -15.34 -0.32 0.02
C ALA A 9 -15.52 -1.13 1.32
N ARG A 10 -14.65 -0.88 2.31
CA ARG A 10 -14.71 -1.42 3.68
C ARG A 10 -15.38 -0.49 4.69
N GLY A 11 -15.97 0.61 4.25
CA GLY A 11 -16.62 1.60 5.13
C GLY A 11 -15.65 2.58 5.80
N ILE A 12 -14.38 2.60 5.41
CA ILE A 12 -13.35 3.48 6.00
C ILE A 12 -13.18 4.70 5.09
N SER A 13 -13.66 5.86 5.54
CA SER A 13 -13.47 7.12 4.80
C SER A 13 -12.14 7.76 5.18
N PHE A 14 -11.12 7.58 4.32
CA PHE A 14 -9.80 8.16 4.53
C PHE A 14 -9.16 8.57 3.20
N HIS A 15 -8.59 9.78 3.17
CA HIS A 15 -7.73 10.25 2.10
C HIS A 15 -6.67 11.18 2.70
N GLY A 16 -5.43 10.98 2.33
CA GLY A 16 -4.28 11.73 2.83
C GLY A 16 -3.03 11.40 2.04
N TRP A 17 -1.89 11.88 2.52
CA TRP A 17 -0.60 11.53 1.97
C TRP A 17 -0.27 10.06 2.27
N PRO A 18 0.58 9.38 1.48
CA PRO A 18 0.89 7.96 1.68
C PRO A 18 1.37 7.64 3.11
N LYS A 19 2.15 8.53 3.74
CA LYS A 19 2.58 8.39 5.14
C LYS A 19 1.42 8.42 6.15
N ASP A 20 0.31 9.09 5.85
CA ASP A 20 -0.79 9.25 6.79
C ASP A 20 -1.56 7.93 6.96
N TYR A 21 -1.46 6.99 6.01
CA TYR A 21 -2.04 5.65 6.09
C TYR A 21 -1.42 4.80 7.20
N LEU A 22 -0.18 5.11 7.63
CA LEU A 22 0.46 4.47 8.79
C LEU A 22 -0.35 4.65 10.09
N SER A 23 -1.20 5.68 10.17
CA SER A 23 -2.05 5.92 11.34
C SER A 23 -3.33 5.08 11.39
N LEU A 24 -3.63 4.31 10.33
CA LEU A 24 -4.87 3.53 10.23
C LEU A 24 -4.81 2.16 10.92
N GLY A 25 -3.63 1.74 11.35
CA GLY A 25 -3.47 0.53 12.14
C GLY A 25 -2.02 0.27 12.51
N HIS A 26 -1.60 -0.99 12.49
CA HIS A 26 -0.26 -1.42 12.93
C HIS A 26 0.51 -2.12 11.83
N THR A 27 1.83 -2.10 11.94
CA THR A 27 2.71 -2.83 11.01
C THR A 27 2.73 -4.32 11.33
N VAL A 28 2.67 -5.16 10.31
CA VAL A 28 2.85 -6.62 10.40
C VAL A 28 4.08 -7.05 9.61
N SER A 29 4.63 -8.22 9.93
CA SER A 29 5.74 -8.77 9.14
C SER A 29 5.28 -9.19 7.73
N ALA A 30 6.23 -9.40 6.81
CA ALA A 30 5.90 -9.87 5.46
C ALA A 30 5.26 -11.27 5.49
N GLU A 31 5.67 -12.11 6.43
CA GLU A 31 5.13 -13.46 6.66
C GLU A 31 3.71 -13.42 7.25
N GLU A 32 3.38 -12.38 8.01
CA GLU A 32 2.06 -12.19 8.61
C GLU A 32 1.09 -11.40 7.71
N ALA A 33 1.60 -10.81 6.63
CA ALA A 33 0.82 -9.99 5.72
C ALA A 33 -0.32 -10.80 5.06
N GLN A 34 -1.50 -10.20 4.99
CA GLN A 34 -2.72 -10.80 4.44
C GLN A 34 -3.30 -9.94 3.33
N PRO A 35 -3.94 -10.55 2.31
CA PRO A 35 -4.64 -9.79 1.28
C PRO A 35 -5.57 -8.73 1.89
N GLY A 36 -5.41 -7.48 1.45
CA GLY A 36 -6.12 -6.32 2.00
C GLY A 36 -5.26 -5.42 2.90
N ASP A 37 -4.13 -5.89 3.42
CA ASP A 37 -3.18 -5.04 4.12
C ASP A 37 -2.64 -3.96 3.16
N ILE A 38 -2.37 -2.76 3.69
CA ILE A 38 -1.80 -1.66 2.91
C ILE A 38 -0.29 -1.88 2.83
N VAL A 39 0.28 -1.80 1.64
CA VAL A 39 1.73 -1.76 1.46
C VAL A 39 2.18 -0.32 1.41
N TYR A 40 3.13 0.06 2.26
CA TYR A 40 3.69 1.40 2.32
C TYR A 40 5.18 1.38 1.96
N TYR A 41 5.57 2.37 1.15
CA TYR A 41 6.95 2.66 0.80
C TYR A 41 7.29 4.07 1.27
N ALA A 42 8.35 4.23 2.05
CA ALA A 42 8.88 5.54 2.43
C ALA A 42 9.49 6.28 1.23
N SER A 43 10.06 5.52 0.28
CA SER A 43 10.54 6.01 -1.01
C SER A 43 10.14 5.03 -2.11
N ASN A 44 9.62 5.53 -3.22
CA ASN A 44 9.31 4.77 -4.43
C ASN A 44 10.50 4.68 -5.41
N GLY A 45 11.69 5.11 -4.99
CA GLY A 45 12.88 5.20 -5.84
C GLY A 45 13.04 6.50 -6.62
N MET A 46 12.05 7.38 -6.55
CA MET A 46 12.08 8.73 -7.13
C MET A 46 11.88 9.82 -6.05
N GLY A 47 12.06 9.46 -4.78
CA GLY A 47 12.02 10.39 -3.64
C GLY A 47 10.62 10.68 -3.06
N GLY A 48 9.57 9.99 -3.52
CA GLY A 48 8.22 10.11 -2.98
C GLY A 48 7.76 8.85 -2.24
N SER A 49 7.00 9.00 -1.15
CA SER A 49 6.34 7.86 -0.52
C SER A 49 5.21 7.30 -1.40
N HIS A 50 4.89 6.02 -1.27
CA HIS A 50 3.86 5.34 -2.06
C HIS A 50 3.04 4.36 -1.22
N VAL A 51 1.80 4.10 -1.64
CA VAL A 51 0.94 3.07 -1.04
C VAL A 51 0.26 2.21 -2.10
N ALA A 52 0.10 0.93 -1.79
CA ALA A 52 -0.54 -0.09 -2.61
C ALA A 52 -1.41 -1.01 -1.73
N ILE A 53 -2.17 -1.93 -2.34
CA ILE A 53 -2.96 -2.95 -1.62
C ILE A 53 -2.33 -4.31 -1.83
N TYR A 54 -1.94 -4.99 -0.75
CA TYR A 54 -1.41 -6.36 -0.81
C TYR A 54 -2.52 -7.33 -1.24
N ILE A 55 -2.19 -8.27 -2.12
CA ILE A 55 -3.13 -9.28 -2.63
C ILE A 55 -2.69 -10.71 -2.38
N GLY A 56 -1.59 -10.92 -1.64
CA GLY A 56 -1.00 -12.24 -1.41
C GLY A 56 0.20 -12.52 -2.31
N ASP A 57 0.90 -13.61 -2.02
CA ASP A 57 2.03 -14.15 -2.80
C ASP A 57 3.13 -13.12 -3.11
N GLY A 58 3.37 -12.17 -2.20
CA GLY A 58 4.36 -11.10 -2.39
C GLY A 58 3.95 -10.06 -3.44
N ARG A 59 2.66 -9.98 -3.82
CA ARG A 59 2.14 -9.09 -4.87
C ARG A 59 1.17 -8.04 -4.31
N ALA A 60 1.07 -6.92 -5.01
CA ALA A 60 0.17 -5.83 -4.67
C ALA A 60 -0.42 -5.16 -5.91
N ILE A 61 -1.57 -4.49 -5.74
CA ILE A 61 -2.10 -3.56 -6.73
C ILE A 61 -1.54 -2.17 -6.42
N HIS A 62 -0.79 -1.63 -7.36
CA HIS A 62 -0.24 -0.27 -7.34
C HIS A 62 -1.16 0.67 -8.12
N GLY A 63 -1.28 1.92 -7.68
CA GLY A 63 -2.03 2.96 -8.39
C GLY A 63 -1.14 4.11 -8.86
N GLY A 64 -1.54 4.82 -9.91
CA GLY A 64 -0.70 5.87 -10.49
C GLY A 64 0.43 5.31 -11.36
N TRP A 65 0.29 4.05 -11.78
CA TRP A 65 1.18 3.43 -12.76
C TRP A 65 1.05 4.13 -14.11
N GLU A 66 2.16 4.29 -14.85
CA GLU A 66 2.18 4.88 -16.20
C GLU A 66 1.28 6.13 -16.40
N GLY A 67 1.24 7.02 -15.40
CA GLY A 67 0.46 8.26 -15.50
C GLY A 67 -1.03 8.15 -15.11
N GLY A 68 -1.47 7.07 -14.47
CA GLY A 68 -2.78 7.05 -13.82
C GLY A 68 -3.49 5.69 -13.70
N THR A 69 -2.90 4.62 -14.23
CA THR A 69 -3.51 3.28 -14.22
C THR A 69 -3.21 2.54 -12.91
N THR A 70 -3.82 1.37 -12.78
CA THR A 70 -3.50 0.39 -11.72
C THR A 70 -2.77 -0.78 -12.33
N ALA A 71 -1.74 -1.29 -11.65
CA ALA A 71 -0.97 -2.45 -12.10
C ALA A 71 -0.76 -3.43 -10.95
N GLU A 72 -0.79 -4.72 -11.26
CA GLU A 72 -0.41 -5.78 -10.33
C GLU A 72 1.08 -6.06 -10.46
N PHE A 73 1.84 -5.88 -9.38
CA PHE A 73 3.28 -6.07 -9.38
C PHE A 73 3.78 -6.61 -8.03
N GLY A 74 5.07 -6.94 -7.94
CA GLY A 74 5.71 -7.38 -6.70
C GLY A 74 5.79 -6.27 -5.66
N THR A 75 5.75 -6.66 -4.39
CA THR A 75 5.91 -5.77 -3.24
C THR A 75 7.36 -5.32 -3.05
N GLU A 76 8.33 -6.16 -3.43
CA GLU A 76 9.74 -5.80 -3.46
C GLU A 76 10.06 -5.09 -4.79
N LEU A 77 10.38 -3.79 -4.71
CA LEU A 77 10.65 -2.95 -5.88
C LEU A 77 12.13 -2.54 -5.87
N PRO A 78 12.91 -2.77 -6.95
CA PRO A 78 14.36 -2.57 -6.97
C PRO A 78 14.89 -1.20 -6.53
N TYR A 79 14.08 -0.16 -6.62
CA TYR A 79 14.46 1.21 -6.27
C TYR A 79 13.65 1.77 -5.08
N ALA A 80 12.64 1.06 -4.61
CA ALA A 80 11.88 1.51 -3.46
C ALA A 80 12.59 1.14 -2.14
N SER A 81 12.19 1.81 -1.07
CA SER A 81 12.47 1.30 0.28
C SER A 81 11.81 -0.07 0.47
N SER A 82 12.31 -0.88 1.41
CA SER A 82 11.60 -2.09 1.84
C SER A 82 10.14 -1.77 2.22
N PRO A 83 9.17 -2.60 1.81
CA PRO A 83 7.77 -2.36 2.10
C PRO A 83 7.48 -2.54 3.59
N LEU A 84 6.59 -1.70 4.12
CA LEU A 84 5.89 -1.98 5.37
C LEU A 84 4.47 -2.45 5.05
N TYR A 85 4.02 -3.49 5.72
CA TYR A 85 2.65 -3.99 5.62
C TYR A 85 1.86 -3.44 6.80
N ILE A 86 0.74 -2.77 6.53
CA ILE A 86 -0.11 -2.14 7.55
C ILE A 86 -1.43 -2.89 7.57
N ARG A 87 -1.72 -3.54 8.70
CA ARG A 87 -3.03 -4.08 9.00
C ARG A 87 -3.89 -3.00 9.60
N VAL A 88 -5.06 -2.76 8.99
CA VAL A 88 -6.00 -1.74 9.43
C VAL A 88 -6.79 -2.25 10.65
N ASP A 89 -6.80 -1.51 11.75
CA ASP A 89 -7.35 -1.93 13.05
C ASP A 89 -8.88 -1.80 13.18
N ARG A 90 -9.58 -1.48 12.10
CA ARG A 90 -11.03 -1.18 12.10
C ARG A 90 -11.88 -2.26 11.44
#